data_AF-A0A0M8Y0V2-F1
#
_entry.id   AF-A0A0M8Y0V2-F1
#
_cell.length_a   1.000
_cell.length_b   1.000
_cell.length_c   1.000
_cell.angle_alpha   90.00
_cell.angle_beta   90.00
_cell.angle_gamma   90.00
#
_symmetry.space_group_name_H-M   'P 1'
#
loop_
_entity.id
_entity.type
_entity.pdbx_description
1 polymer ?
#
loop_
_entity_poly.entity_id
_entity_poly.type
_entity_poly.pdbx_seq_one_letter_code
_entity_poly.pdbx_strand_id
1 'polypeptide(L)' 'MVHEVFLDVANNLAGEYAHRFHNAATAEEKSSAKEAILSVRRNQRAVDPTDRETMIAEILRMEQLIERLAQD' A
#
# COMPACT_ATOMS: atom_id res chain seq x y z
N MET A 1 17.79 -5.79 -2.96
CA MET A 1 17.08 -6.61 -1.97
C MET A 1 16.06 -5.83 -1.15
N VAL A 2 16.42 -4.99 -0.16
CA VAL A 2 15.38 -4.32 0.69
C VAL A 2 14.47 -3.38 -0.11
N HIS A 3 15.03 -2.59 -1.03
CA HIS A 3 14.23 -1.71 -1.90
C HIS A 3 13.28 -2.49 -2.81
N GLU A 4 13.70 -3.65 -3.34
CA GLU A 4 12.83 -4.51 -4.15
C GLU A 4 11.68 -5.06 -3.31
N VAL A 5 11.96 -5.57 -2.10
CA VAL A 5 10.93 -6.03 -1.16
C VAL A 5 9.95 -4.90 -0.82
N PHE A 6 10.46 -3.68 -0.58
CA PHE A 6 9.61 -2.51 -0.35
C PHE A 6 8.67 -2.23 -1.53
N LEU A 7 9.20 -2.25 -2.76
CA LEU A 7 8.40 -2.05 -3.97
C LEU A 7 7.36 -3.17 -4.15
N ASP A 8 7.72 -4.42 -3.90
CA ASP A 8 6.82 -5.58 -4.02
C ASP A 8 5.66 -5.50 -3.02
N VAL A 9 5.96 -5.24 -1.73
CA VAL A 9 4.94 -5.09 -0.69
C VAL A 9 4.02 -3.91 -0.98
N ALA A 10 4.57 -2.77 -1.40
CA ALA A 10 3.77 -1.61 -1.76
C ALA A 10 2.89 -1.87 -3.00
N ASN A 11 3.39 -2.60 -4.00
CA ASN A 11 2.59 -2.99 -5.17
C ASN A 11 1.49 -3.97 -4.79
N ASN A 12 1.74 -4.91 -3.88
CA ASN A 12 0.73 -5.82 -3.36
C ASN A 12 -0.40 -5.05 -2.64
N LEU A 13 -0.05 -4.17 -1.71
CA LEU A 13 -1.03 -3.35 -1.00
C LEU A 13 -1.84 -2.44 -1.94
N ALA A 14 -1.19 -1.85 -2.96
CA ALA A 14 -1.91 -1.09 -3.98
C ALA A 14 -2.87 -1.97 -4.80
N GLY A 15 -2.50 -3.23 -5.06
CA GLY A 15 -3.36 -4.23 -5.70
C GLY A 15 -4.61 -4.55 -4.88
N GLU A 16 -4.46 -4.75 -3.57
CA GLU A 16 -5.59 -4.99 -2.65
C GLU A 16 -6.59 -3.83 -2.65
N TYR A 17 -6.09 -2.59 -2.56
CA TYR A 17 -6.98 -1.42 -2.66
C TYR A 17 -7.60 -1.26 -4.05
N ALA A 18 -6.91 -1.65 -5.13
CA ALA A 18 -7.48 -1.63 -6.47
C ALA A 18 -8.61 -2.65 -6.63
N HIS A 19 -8.46 -3.84 -6.05
CA HIS A 19 -9.53 -4.84 -6.00
C HIS A 19 -10.76 -4.31 -5.24
N ARG A 20 -10.55 -3.70 -4.06
CA ARG A 20 -11.63 -3.05 -3.30
C ARG A 20 -12.29 -1.90 -4.06
N PHE A 21 -11.50 -1.05 -4.73
CA PHE A 21 -12.02 0.03 -5.57
C PHE A 21 -12.95 -0.51 -6.67
N HIS A 22 -12.58 -1.62 -7.30
CA HIS A 22 -13.39 -2.24 -8.35
C HIS A 22 -14.70 -2.79 -7.80
N ASN A 23 -14.67 -3.41 -6.62
CA ASN A 23 -15.83 -4.08 -6.00
C ASN A 23 -16.69 -3.17 -5.10
N ALA A 24 -16.28 -1.93 -4.88
CA ALA A 24 -17.00 -0.98 -4.04
C ALA A 24 -18.41 -0.68 -4.56
N ALA A 25 -19.40 -0.75 -3.67
CA ALA A 25 -20.82 -0.56 -3.97
C ALA A 25 -21.21 0.92 -4.00
N THR A 26 -20.49 1.75 -3.24
CA THR A 26 -20.79 3.18 -3.12
C THR A 26 -19.68 4.08 -3.66
N ALA A 27 -20.03 5.34 -3.95
CA ALA A 27 -19.05 6.34 -4.38
C ALA A 27 -18.04 6.67 -3.27
N GLU A 28 -18.46 6.61 -2.01
CA GLU A 28 -17.62 6.87 -0.85
C GLU A 28 -16.55 5.79 -0.69
N GLU A 29 -16.93 4.51 -0.77
CA GLU A 29 -15.99 3.39 -0.77
C GLU A 29 -14.99 3.47 -1.93
N LYS A 30 -15.45 3.86 -3.12
CA LYS A 30 -14.55 4.11 -4.27
C LYS A 30 -13.58 5.25 -3.99
N SER A 31 -14.04 6.36 -3.41
CA SER A 31 -13.16 7.48 -3.08
C SER A 31 -12.10 7.07 -2.06
N SER A 32 -12.51 6.37 -0.99
CA SER A 32 -11.62 5.89 0.06
C SER A 32 -10.56 4.93 -0.49
N ALA A 33 -10.95 3.92 -1.28
CA ALA A 33 -10.01 2.99 -1.89
C ALA A 33 -9.03 3.70 -2.85
N LYS A 34 -9.51 4.69 -3.62
CA LYS A 34 -8.66 5.48 -4.51
C LYS A 34 -7.63 6.32 -3.73
N GLU A 35 -8.04 6.96 -2.64
CA GLU A 35 -7.15 7.72 -1.78
C GLU A 35 -6.06 6.84 -1.16
N ALA A 36 -6.42 5.62 -0.76
CA ALA A 36 -5.47 4.64 -0.24
C ALA A 36 -4.42 4.26 -1.30
N ILE A 37 -4.82 3.98 -2.55
CA ILE A 37 -3.89 3.72 -3.66
C ILE A 37 -2.93 4.90 -3.86
N LEU A 38 -3.47 6.14 -3.90
CA LEU A 38 -2.65 7.34 -4.06
C LEU A 38 -1.68 7.56 -2.90
N SER A 39 -2.08 7.20 -1.68
CA SER A 39 -1.21 7.22 -0.50
C SER A 39 -0.02 6.28 -0.67
N VAL A 40 -0.26 5.02 -1.05
CA VAL A 40 0.81 4.02 -1.30
C VAL A 40 1.76 4.50 -2.39
N ARG A 41 1.24 5.03 -3.51
CA ARG A 41 2.08 5.57 -4.59
C ARG A 41 2.91 6.78 -4.19
N ARG A 42 2.40 7.63 -3.29
CA ARG A 42 3.17 8.76 -2.74
C ARG A 42 4.30 8.26 -1.84
N ASN A 43 4.04 7.31 -0.95
CA ASN A 43 5.07 6.73 -0.10
C ASN A 43 6.18 6.06 -0.92
N GLN A 44 5.83 5.29 -1.96
CA GLN A 44 6.81 4.68 -2.87
C GLN A 44 7.79 5.69 -3.50
N ARG A 45 7.33 6.92 -3.77
CA ARG A 45 8.18 7.97 -4.37
C ARG A 45 8.95 8.79 -3.35
N ALA A 46 8.47 8.83 -2.10
CA ALA A 46 9.02 9.68 -1.05
C ALA A 46 10.16 9.01 -0.28
N VAL A 47 10.15 7.68 -0.18
CA VAL A 47 11.20 6.93 0.53
C VAL A 47 12.48 6.92 -0.30
N ASP A 48 13.58 7.34 0.31
CA ASP A 48 14.92 7.28 -0.30
C ASP A 48 15.35 5.79 -0.46
N PRO A 49 15.78 5.35 -1.66
CA PRO A 49 16.19 3.96 -1.89
C PRO A 49 17.45 3.54 -1.12
N THR A 50 18.19 4.49 -0.52
CA THR A 50 19.35 4.25 0.34
C THR A 50 19.00 4.20 1.82
N ASP A 51 17.83 4.71 2.22
CA ASP A 51 17.36 4.70 3.60
C ASP A 51 16.70 3.36 3.95
N ARG A 52 17.56 2.42 4.35
CA ARG A 52 17.15 1.07 4.71
C ARG A 52 16.22 1.03 5.93
N GLU A 53 16.40 1.90 6.90
CA GLU A 53 15.61 1.88 8.13
C GLU A 53 14.17 2.32 7.85
N THR A 54 13.99 3.41 7.09
CA THR A 54 12.68 3.87 6.66
C THR A 54 11.99 2.82 5.78
N MET A 55 12.70 2.18 4.84
CA MET A 55 12.11 1.11 4.02
C MET A 55 11.61 -0.06 4.88
N ILE A 56 12.36 -0.50 5.89
CA ILE A 56 11.93 -1.60 6.77
C ILE A 56 10.70 -1.20 7.58
N ALA A 57 10.67 0.01 8.15
CA ALA A 57 9.52 0.51 8.88
C ALA A 57 8.26 0.55 8.01
N GLU A 58 8.39 1.03 6.76
CA GLU A 58 7.28 1.07 5.82
C GLU A 58 6.84 -0.32 5.35
N ILE A 59 7.77 -1.27 5.14
CA ILE A 59 7.42 -2.67 4.84
C ILE A 59 6.52 -3.22 5.95
N LEU A 60 6.97 -3.16 7.20
CA LEU A 60 6.22 -3.70 8.35
C LEU A 60 4.84 -3.04 8.47
N ARG A 61 4.78 -1.71 8.27
CA ARG A 61 3.52 -0.97 8.30
C ARG A 61 2.57 -1.43 7.20
N MET A 62 3.07 -1.66 5.98
CA MET A 62 2.26 -2.09 4.84
C MET A 62 1.82 -3.55 4.98
N GLU A 63 2.67 -4.45 5.47
CA GLU A 63 2.30 -5.84 5.76
C GLU A 63 1.15 -5.92 6.77
N GLN A 64 1.21 -5.13 7.85
CA GLN A 64 0.12 -5.04 8.82
C GLN A 64 -1.19 -4.52 8.20
N LEU A 65 -1.10 -3.59 7.23
CA LEU A 65 -2.29 -3.14 6.51
C LEU A 65 -2.86 -4.24 5.62
N ILE A 66 -2.03 -4.99 4.89
CA ILE A 66 -2.47 -6.12 4.07
C ILE A 66 -3.19 -7.16 4.95
N GLU A 67 -2.61 -7.53 6.10
CA GLU A 67 -3.21 -8.49 7.03
C GLU A 67 -4.59 -8.04 7.52
N ARG A 68 -4.74 -6.75 7.86
CA ARG A 68 -6.05 -6.19 8.24
C ARG A 68 -7.04 -6.25 7.08
N LEU A 69 -6.60 -5.92 5.87
CA LEU A 69 -7.47 -5.96 4.69
C LEU A 69 -7.93 -7.39 4.34
N ALA A 70 -7.17 -8.42 4.72
CA ALA A 70 -7.55 -9.81 4.53
C ALA A 70 -8.55 -10.32 5.60
N GLN A 71 -8.75 -9.58 6.68
CA GLN A 71 -9.68 -9.92 7.78
C GLN A 71 -11.05 -9.26 7.64
N ASP A 72 -11.18 -8.18 6.87
CA ASP A 72 -12.49 -7.59 6.50
C ASP A 72 -13.14 -8.33 5.33
#